data_AF-A0A1V4QSS7-F1
#
_entry.id   AF-A0A1V4QSS7-F1
#
_cell.length_a   1.000
_cell.length_b   1.000
_cell.length_c   1.000
_cell.angle_alpha   90.00
_cell.angle_beta   90.00
_cell.angle_gamma   90.00
#
_symmetry.space_group_name_H-M   'P 1'
#
loop_
_entity.id
_entity.type
_entity.pdbx_description
1 polymer ?
#
loop_
_entity_poly.entity_id
_entity_poly.type
_entity_poly.pdbx_seq_one_letter_code
_entity_poly.pdbx_strand_id
1 'polypeptide(L)'
;MSLLDSYAPIVGATTLRMIRRLASGLEGIRLLTINSTRTGGGVAEILQRLVPLLRELGIDAEWEVIEGTSQFFRFTKNLHNALQGLEEEPTPEDFEEYKAVLQINSERLNFERDVILIHDPQPVGLIAYTRKLCPWVWRCHIDLSRPQRAGWRFLEPYVEQYDASVF
;
A
#
# COMPACT_ATOMS: atom_id res chain seq x y z
N MET A 1 -3.02 -30.08 2.43
CA MET A 1 -1.85 -29.51 1.71
C MET A 1 -1.97 -28.01 1.84
N SER A 2 -0.93 -27.34 2.33
CA SER A 2 -0.99 -25.90 2.60
C SER A 2 -0.98 -25.09 1.30
N LEU A 3 -1.41 -23.82 1.33
CA LEU A 3 -1.40 -22.95 0.15
C LEU A 3 0.05 -22.77 -0.34
N LEU A 4 1.01 -22.61 0.56
CA LEU A 4 2.41 -22.47 0.19
C LEU A 4 2.98 -23.77 -0.40
N ASP A 5 2.56 -24.94 0.08
CA ASP A 5 3.00 -26.24 -0.49
C ASP A 5 2.49 -26.46 -1.92
N SER A 6 1.38 -25.81 -2.31
CA SER A 6 0.89 -25.85 -3.70
C SER A 6 1.88 -25.28 -4.71
N TYR A 7 2.84 -24.45 -4.25
CA TYR A 7 3.89 -23.88 -5.09
C TYR A 7 5.14 -24.80 -5.20
N ALA A 8 5.20 -25.91 -4.45
CA ALA A 8 6.37 -26.81 -4.49
C ALA A 8 6.73 -27.33 -5.90
N PRO A 9 5.76 -27.69 -6.77
CA PRO A 9 6.06 -28.11 -8.15
C PRO A 9 6.68 -27.01 -9.03
N ILE A 10 6.53 -25.73 -8.65
CA ILE A 10 7.00 -24.57 -9.42
C ILE A 10 8.40 -24.15 -8.96
N VAL A 11 8.58 -23.96 -7.64
CA VAL A 11 9.81 -23.37 -7.08
C VAL A 11 10.70 -24.37 -6.33
N GLY A 12 10.22 -25.61 -6.14
CA GLY A 12 10.92 -26.66 -5.41
C GLY A 12 10.83 -26.53 -3.87
N ALA A 13 10.95 -27.66 -3.19
CA ALA A 13 10.84 -27.74 -1.73
C ALA A 13 11.93 -26.94 -0.98
N THR A 14 13.13 -26.77 -1.56
CA THR A 14 14.21 -25.99 -0.97
C THR A 14 13.83 -24.52 -0.80
N THR A 15 13.21 -23.92 -1.83
CA THR A 15 12.71 -22.55 -1.79
C THR A 15 11.65 -22.37 -0.71
N LEU A 16 10.70 -23.31 -0.61
CA LEU A 16 9.66 -23.27 0.40
C LEU A 16 10.19 -23.39 1.84
N ARG A 17 11.27 -24.17 2.05
CA ARG A 17 11.97 -24.23 3.34
C ARG A 17 12.67 -22.92 3.68
N MET A 18 13.31 -22.27 2.70
CA MET A 18 13.95 -20.96 2.91
C MET A 18 12.93 -19.89 3.29
N ILE A 19 11.78 -19.83 2.59
CA ILE A 19 10.69 -18.90 2.92
C ILE A 19 10.21 -19.11 4.36
N ARG A 20 9.94 -20.37 4.75
CA ARG A 20 9.55 -20.69 6.14
C ARG A 20 10.62 -20.29 7.16
N ARG A 21 11.89 -20.51 6.83
CA ARG A 21 12.99 -20.13 7.72
C ARG A 21 13.07 -18.62 7.92
N LEU A 22 12.90 -17.83 6.86
CA LEU A 22 12.86 -16.37 6.96
C LEU A 22 11.64 -15.88 7.75
N ALA A 23 10.46 -16.46 7.49
CA ALA A 23 9.23 -16.10 8.16
C ALA A 23 9.23 -16.43 9.67
N SER A 24 9.98 -17.46 10.10
CA SER A 24 10.04 -17.83 11.52
C SER A 24 10.51 -16.72 12.46
N GLY A 25 11.28 -15.74 11.96
CA GLY A 25 11.66 -14.56 12.75
C GLY A 25 10.60 -13.46 12.83
N LEU A 26 9.50 -13.61 12.09
CA LEU A 26 8.40 -12.64 11.96
C LEU A 26 7.07 -13.20 12.50
N GLU A 27 7.11 -14.36 13.16
CA GLU A 27 5.92 -15.00 13.70
C GLU A 27 5.22 -14.08 14.72
N GLY A 28 3.91 -13.88 14.54
CA GLY A 28 3.08 -13.02 15.38
C GLY A 28 3.16 -11.52 15.04
N ILE A 29 3.99 -11.09 14.08
CA ILE A 29 4.01 -9.69 13.65
C ILE A 29 2.67 -9.32 13.02
N ARG A 30 2.08 -8.21 13.48
CA ARG A 30 0.85 -7.63 12.94
C ARG A 30 1.18 -6.68 11.80
N LEU A 31 0.92 -7.12 10.57
CA LEU A 31 1.11 -6.35 9.35
C LEU A 31 -0.24 -5.83 8.87
N LEU A 32 -0.37 -4.51 8.69
CA LEU A 32 -1.51 -3.94 7.98
C LEU A 32 -1.08 -3.46 6.60
N THR A 33 -1.72 -3.98 5.56
CA THR A 33 -1.55 -3.51 4.19
C THR A 33 -2.79 -2.75 3.71
N ILE A 34 -2.59 -1.60 3.05
CA ILE A 34 -3.67 -0.69 2.65
C ILE A 34 -3.51 -0.29 1.18
N ASN A 35 -4.58 -0.44 0.40
CA ASN A 35 -4.67 0.06 -0.98
C ASN A 35 -6.05 0.69 -1.27
N SER A 36 -6.31 1.02 -2.53
CA SER A 36 -7.53 1.72 -2.99
C SER A 36 -8.67 0.84 -3.49
N THR A 37 -8.46 -0.47 -3.69
CA THR A 37 -9.51 -1.37 -4.19
C THR A 37 -9.32 -2.84 -3.79
N ARG A 38 -10.43 -3.54 -3.52
CA ARG A 38 -10.47 -5.02 -3.31
C ARG A 38 -10.46 -5.82 -4.61
N THR A 39 -10.90 -5.21 -5.71
CA THR A 39 -11.13 -5.88 -6.99
C THR A 39 -10.69 -5.00 -8.16
N GLY A 40 -10.15 -5.63 -9.20
CA GLY A 40 -9.58 -4.91 -10.34
C GLY A 40 -8.21 -4.32 -10.03
N GLY A 41 -7.30 -4.40 -11.01
CA GLY A 41 -5.92 -3.94 -10.90
C GLY A 41 -4.96 -4.99 -10.31
N GLY A 42 -3.68 -4.88 -10.67
CA GLY A 42 -2.65 -5.86 -10.32
C GLY A 42 -2.37 -5.93 -8.81
N VAL A 43 -2.49 -4.81 -8.09
CA VAL A 43 -2.26 -4.78 -6.63
C VAL A 43 -3.27 -5.64 -5.89
N ALA A 44 -4.56 -5.51 -6.22
CA ALA A 44 -5.61 -6.31 -5.59
C ALA A 44 -5.42 -7.81 -5.87
N GLU A 45 -5.04 -8.18 -7.10
CA GLU A 45 -4.75 -9.57 -7.48
C GLU A 45 -3.58 -10.15 -6.68
N ILE A 46 -2.51 -9.38 -6.50
CA ILE A 46 -1.36 -9.76 -5.67
C ILE A 46 -1.79 -9.96 -4.22
N LEU A 47 -2.50 -9.00 -3.64
CA LEU A 47 -2.88 -9.03 -2.22
C LEU A 47 -3.86 -10.16 -1.89
N GLN A 48 -4.76 -10.52 -2.81
CA GLN A 48 -5.64 -11.68 -2.69
C GLN A 48 -4.88 -13.00 -2.50
N ARG A 49 -3.64 -13.10 -2.99
CA ARG A 49 -2.78 -14.30 -2.84
C ARG A 49 -1.75 -14.12 -1.74
N LEU A 50 -1.14 -12.95 -1.64
CA LEU A 50 -0.06 -12.66 -0.71
C LEU A 50 -0.53 -12.68 0.75
N VAL A 51 -1.69 -12.08 1.05
CA VAL A 51 -2.17 -11.99 2.44
C VAL A 51 -2.43 -13.37 3.04
N PRO A 52 -3.13 -14.31 2.37
CA PRO A 52 -3.24 -15.69 2.86
C PRO A 52 -1.90 -16.41 3.04
N LEU A 53 -0.94 -16.19 2.13
CA LEU A 53 0.40 -16.78 2.24
C LEU A 53 1.16 -16.26 3.46
N LEU A 54 1.08 -14.95 3.75
CA LEU A 54 1.69 -14.36 4.93
C LEU A 54 1.07 -14.91 6.23
N ARG A 55 -0.26 -15.07 6.25
CA ARG A 55 -0.98 -15.68 7.39
C ARG A 55 -0.56 -17.12 7.62
N GLU A 56 -0.43 -17.91 6.56
CA GLU A 56 0.05 -19.29 6.66
C GLU A 56 1.49 -19.38 7.19
N LEU A 57 2.29 -18.34 6.94
CA LEU A 57 3.66 -18.19 7.43
C LEU A 57 3.76 -17.64 8.87
N GLY A 58 2.62 -17.45 9.56
CA GLY A 58 2.58 -17.00 10.95
C GLY A 58 2.57 -15.48 11.13
N ILE A 59 2.46 -14.70 10.06
CA ILE A 59 2.34 -13.24 10.12
C ILE A 59 0.86 -12.89 10.22
N ASP A 60 0.48 -12.10 11.22
CA ASP A 60 -0.88 -11.59 11.37
C ASP A 60 -1.13 -10.44 10.38
N ALA A 61 -1.29 -10.82 9.10
CA ALA A 61 -1.45 -9.88 8.00
C ALA A 61 -2.93 -9.53 7.81
N GLU A 62 -3.26 -8.25 7.86
CA GLU A 62 -4.57 -7.69 7.53
C GLU A 62 -4.47 -6.83 6.28
N TRP A 63 -5.51 -6.89 5.45
CA TRP A 63 -5.62 -6.05 4.27
C TRP A 63 -6.85 -5.19 4.40
N GLU A 64 -6.67 -3.88 4.37
CA GLU A 64 -7.71 -2.87 4.35
C GLU A 64 -7.73 -2.08 3.05
N VAL A 65 -8.89 -1.53 2.73
CA VAL A 65 -9.10 -0.71 1.55
C VAL A 65 -9.66 0.63 1.95
N ILE A 66 -9.10 1.71 1.41
CA ILE A 66 -9.67 3.04 1.61
C ILE A 66 -10.96 3.19 0.82
N GLU A 67 -11.90 3.93 1.39
CA GLU A 67 -13.11 4.36 0.72
C GLU A 67 -12.90 5.77 0.17
N GLY A 68 -13.62 6.14 -0.89
CA GLY A 68 -13.47 7.45 -1.50
C GLY A 68 -14.64 7.82 -2.37
N THR A 69 -14.79 9.11 -2.63
CA THR A 69 -15.80 9.62 -3.56
C THR A 69 -15.35 9.41 -5.01
N SER A 70 -16.28 9.57 -5.96
CA SER A 70 -15.93 9.57 -7.38
C SER A 70 -14.94 10.68 -7.74
N GLN A 71 -14.98 11.82 -7.04
CA GLN A 71 -14.02 12.90 -7.22
C GLN A 71 -12.63 12.48 -6.74
N PHE A 72 -12.54 11.87 -5.56
CA PHE A 72 -11.28 11.32 -5.04
C PHE A 72 -10.64 10.32 -6.00
N PHE A 73 -11.41 9.36 -6.52
CA PHE A 73 -10.86 8.37 -7.45
C PHE A 73 -10.48 8.96 -8.81
N ARG A 74 -11.18 10.01 -9.26
CA ARG A 74 -10.79 10.76 -10.46
C ARG A 74 -9.48 11.51 -10.23
N PHE A 75 -9.37 12.26 -9.13
CA PHE A 75 -8.16 12.99 -8.80
C PHE A 75 -6.97 12.05 -8.62
N THR A 76 -7.12 10.96 -7.86
CA THR A 76 -6.00 10.03 -7.62
C THR A 76 -5.56 9.30 -8.88
N LYS A 77 -6.45 9.11 -9.86
CA LYS A 77 -6.08 8.65 -11.20
C LYS A 77 -5.26 9.70 -11.96
N ASN A 78 -5.66 10.97 -11.93
CA ASN A 78 -4.89 12.05 -12.53
C ASN A 78 -3.53 12.20 -11.84
N LEU A 79 -3.47 12.08 -10.50
CA LEU A 79 -2.21 12.07 -9.75
C LEU A 79 -1.31 10.90 -10.18
N HIS A 80 -1.88 9.70 -10.36
CA HIS A 80 -1.15 8.54 -10.88
C HIS A 80 -0.56 8.82 -12.28
N ASN A 81 -1.35 9.38 -13.20
CA ASN A 81 -0.89 9.79 -14.52
C ASN A 81 0.22 10.85 -14.46
N ALA A 82 0.04 11.88 -13.63
CA ALA A 82 1.00 12.95 -13.41
C ALA A 82 2.35 12.40 -12.92
N LEU A 83 2.29 11.46 -11.98
CA LEU A 83 3.48 10.80 -11.42
C LEU A 83 4.22 9.94 -12.45
N GLN A 84 3.53 9.44 -13.48
CA GLN A 84 4.13 8.75 -14.62
C GLN A 84 4.54 9.70 -15.77
N GLY A 85 4.47 11.02 -15.57
CA GLY A 85 4.96 12.03 -16.50
C GLY A 85 3.94 12.53 -17.52
N LEU A 86 2.66 12.19 -17.38
CA LEU A 86 1.58 12.81 -18.16
C LEU A 86 1.26 14.20 -17.60
N GLU A 87 0.76 15.08 -18.47
CA GLU A 87 0.37 16.43 -18.08
C GLU A 87 -1.06 16.43 -17.55
N GLU A 88 -1.18 16.75 -16.27
CA GLU A 88 -2.44 16.81 -15.51
C GLU A 88 -2.48 18.12 -14.73
N GLU A 89 -3.67 18.70 -14.59
CA GLU A 89 -3.87 19.98 -13.90
C GLU A 89 -4.79 19.79 -12.69
N PRO A 90 -4.27 19.25 -11.57
CA PRO A 90 -5.07 19.09 -10.37
C PRO A 90 -5.45 20.46 -9.78
N THR A 91 -6.69 20.58 -9.32
CA THR A 91 -7.17 21.83 -8.73
C THR A 91 -6.91 21.86 -7.21
N PRO A 92 -6.92 23.04 -6.58
CA PRO A 92 -6.90 23.13 -5.12
C PRO A 92 -8.03 22.33 -4.45
N GLU A 93 -9.21 22.26 -5.08
CA GLU A 93 -10.36 21.51 -4.58
C GLU A 93 -10.10 20.00 -4.59
N ASP A 94 -9.37 19.48 -5.59
CA ASP A 94 -8.97 18.08 -5.62
C ASP A 94 -8.04 17.72 -4.45
N PHE A 95 -7.15 18.64 -4.06
CA PHE A 95 -6.26 18.46 -2.92
C PHE A 95 -7.01 18.49 -1.58
N GLU A 96 -8.00 19.37 -1.43
CA GLU A 96 -8.86 19.39 -0.25
C GLU A 96 -9.70 18.11 -0.14
N GLU A 97 -10.26 17.62 -1.26
CA GLU A 97 -10.99 16.36 -1.30
C GLU A 97 -10.09 15.17 -0.92
N TYR A 98 -8.86 15.11 -1.43
CA TYR A 98 -7.89 14.07 -1.07
C TYR A 98 -7.65 14.03 0.44
N LYS A 99 -7.38 15.20 1.04
CA LYS A 99 -7.16 15.33 2.48
C LYS A 99 -8.39 14.92 3.28
N ALA A 100 -9.57 15.38 2.90
CA ALA A 100 -10.82 15.08 3.59
C ALA A 100 -11.13 13.57 3.59
N VAL A 101 -10.99 12.91 2.43
CA VAL A 101 -11.21 11.47 2.31
C VAL A 101 -10.21 10.68 3.15
N LEU A 102 -8.93 11.07 3.16
CA LEU A 102 -7.93 10.37 3.96
C LEU A 102 -8.11 10.59 5.46
N GLN A 103 -8.56 11.77 5.89
CA GLN A 103 -8.93 11.99 7.28
C GLN A 103 -10.07 11.06 7.70
N ILE A 104 -11.15 10.96 6.91
CA ILE A 104 -12.27 10.06 7.21
C ILE A 104 -11.81 8.59 7.28
N ASN A 105 -10.95 8.16 6.35
CA ASN A 105 -10.39 6.80 6.39
C ASN A 105 -9.50 6.58 7.61
N SER A 106 -8.74 7.60 8.03
CA SER A 106 -7.88 7.48 9.21
C SER A 106 -8.65 7.25 10.51
N GLU A 107 -9.88 7.76 10.60
CA GLU A 107 -10.77 7.57 11.75
C GLU A 107 -11.42 6.16 11.74
N ARG A 108 -11.59 5.55 10.56
CA ARG A 108 -12.17 4.21 10.39
C ARG A 108 -11.14 3.09 10.59
N LEU A 109 -9.89 3.32 10.21
CA LEU A 109 -8.84 2.31 10.19
C LEU A 109 -8.12 2.21 11.53
N ASN A 110 -7.75 0.99 11.93
CA ASN A 110 -6.94 0.77 13.13
C ASN A 110 -5.46 0.60 12.79
N PHE A 111 -4.64 1.60 13.12
CA PHE A 111 -3.21 1.62 12.87
C PHE A 111 -2.34 1.03 14.00
N GLU A 112 -2.94 0.45 15.05
CA GLU A 112 -2.20 -0.23 16.13
C GLU A 112 -1.62 -1.57 15.65
N ARG A 113 -0.53 -1.49 14.91
CA ARG A 113 0.12 -2.59 14.19
C ARG A 113 1.63 -2.51 14.37
N ASP A 114 2.32 -3.58 14.05
CA ASP A 114 3.77 -3.64 14.18
C ASP A 114 4.47 -3.11 12.92
N VAL A 115 3.81 -3.22 11.75
CA VAL A 115 4.24 -2.63 10.47
C VAL A 115 3.02 -2.22 9.64
N ILE A 116 3.11 -1.07 8.96
CA ILE A 116 2.09 -0.60 8.02
C ILE A 116 2.69 -0.50 6.61
N LEU A 117 2.02 -1.12 5.64
CA LEU A 117 2.39 -1.10 4.22
C LEU A 117 1.31 -0.37 3.43
N ILE A 118 1.68 0.73 2.78
CA ILE A 118 0.77 1.55 1.99
C ILE A 118 1.09 1.37 0.51
N HIS A 119 0.09 0.99 -0.28
CA HIS A 119 0.25 0.77 -1.72
C HIS A 119 -0.23 1.96 -2.54
N ASP A 120 0.62 2.42 -3.46
CA ASP A 120 0.33 3.45 -4.45
C ASP A 120 -0.05 4.83 -3.86
N PRO A 121 -0.20 5.88 -4.69
CA PRO A 121 -0.39 7.26 -4.20
C PRO A 121 -1.72 7.52 -3.48
N GLN A 122 -2.76 6.71 -3.68
CA GLN A 122 -4.11 7.03 -3.21
C GLN A 122 -4.20 7.07 -1.67
N PRO A 123 -3.70 6.06 -0.93
CA PRO A 123 -3.66 6.08 0.55
C PRO A 123 -2.42 6.74 1.17
N VAL A 124 -1.46 7.26 0.40
CA VAL A 124 -0.18 7.77 0.94
C VAL A 124 -0.34 8.87 1.99
N GLY A 125 -1.33 9.75 1.85
CA GLY A 125 -1.55 10.81 2.84
C GLY A 125 -2.05 10.33 4.20
N LEU A 126 -2.42 9.05 4.39
CA LEU A 126 -2.93 8.54 5.68
C LEU A 126 -1.94 8.78 6.83
N ILE A 127 -0.64 8.77 6.54
CA ILE A 127 0.42 8.98 7.53
C ILE A 127 0.31 10.33 8.25
N ALA A 128 -0.27 11.34 7.61
CA ALA A 128 -0.44 12.67 8.19
C ALA A 128 -1.58 12.77 9.21
N TYR A 129 -2.48 11.78 9.26
CA TYR A 129 -3.68 11.79 10.11
C TYR A 129 -3.61 10.80 11.27
N THR A 130 -2.44 10.22 11.49
CA THR A 130 -2.22 9.24 12.55
C THR A 130 -0.90 9.49 13.25
N ARG A 131 -0.81 9.07 14.50
CA ARG A 131 0.46 9.08 15.20
C ARG A 131 1.29 7.89 14.72
N LYS A 132 2.46 8.17 14.15
CA LYS A 132 3.41 7.13 13.75
C LYS A 132 4.00 6.43 14.97
N LEU A 133 3.50 5.23 15.29
CA LEU A 133 3.94 4.40 16.42
C LEU A 133 4.77 3.18 16.00
N CYS A 134 4.80 2.87 14.70
CA CYS A 134 5.52 1.76 14.11
C CYS A 134 6.10 2.16 12.74
N PRO A 135 6.91 1.30 12.09
CA PRO A 135 7.39 1.56 10.74
C PRO A 135 6.27 1.60 9.69
N TRP A 136 6.33 2.60 8.82
CA TRP A 136 5.48 2.77 7.65
C TRP A 136 6.33 2.59 6.39
N VAL A 137 5.88 1.70 5.51
CA VAL A 137 6.54 1.42 4.24
C VAL A 137 5.61 1.80 3.10
N TRP A 138 6.11 2.60 2.16
CA TRP A 138 5.39 2.91 0.94
C TRP A 138 5.82 1.94 -0.17
N ARG A 139 4.87 1.20 -0.74
CA ARG A 139 5.07 0.37 -1.92
C ARG A 139 4.49 1.11 -3.13
N CYS A 140 5.38 1.66 -3.95
CA CYS A 140 5.04 2.28 -5.21
C CYS A 140 5.01 1.22 -6.31
N HIS A 141 3.91 1.09 -7.05
CA HIS A 141 3.80 0.16 -8.19
C HIS A 141 3.89 0.88 -9.54
N ILE A 142 4.19 2.18 -9.55
CA ILE A 142 4.30 3.01 -10.74
C ILE A 142 5.72 3.51 -10.96
N ASP A 143 6.01 3.93 -12.18
CA ASP A 143 7.27 4.57 -12.52
C ASP A 143 7.28 6.02 -12.04
N LEU A 144 8.27 6.36 -11.22
CA LEU A 144 8.54 7.70 -10.69
C LEU A 144 9.86 8.28 -11.21
N SER A 145 10.38 7.76 -12.32
CA SER A 145 11.63 8.24 -12.92
C SER A 145 11.51 9.64 -13.54
N ARG A 146 10.31 10.01 -14.04
CA ARG A 146 10.04 11.29 -14.72
C ARG A 146 8.66 11.87 -14.39
N PRO A 147 8.32 12.12 -13.11
CA PRO A 147 7.02 12.64 -12.73
C PRO A 147 6.85 14.10 -13.18
N GLN A 148 5.61 14.49 -13.47
CA GLN A 148 5.23 15.89 -13.51
C GLN A 148 5.50 16.52 -12.13
N ARG A 149 6.27 17.61 -12.12
CA ARG A 149 6.74 18.26 -10.88
C ARG A 149 5.61 18.63 -9.92
N ALA A 150 4.48 19.09 -10.43
CA ALA A 150 3.34 19.48 -9.59
C ALA A 150 2.76 18.28 -8.82
N GLY A 151 2.55 17.15 -9.49
CA GLY A 151 2.08 15.91 -8.86
C GLY A 151 3.07 15.37 -7.82
N TRP A 152 4.37 15.38 -8.13
CA TRP A 152 5.40 14.97 -7.16
C TRP A 152 5.44 15.88 -5.94
N ARG A 153 5.48 17.21 -6.11
CA ARG A 153 5.53 18.17 -4.98
C ARG A 153 4.31 18.08 -4.06
N PHE A 154 3.18 17.60 -4.58
CA PHE A 154 2.00 17.33 -3.75
C PHE A 154 2.18 16.07 -2.89
N LEU A 155 2.75 14.99 -3.45
CA LEU A 155 2.90 13.70 -2.78
C LEU A 155 4.13 13.63 -1.85
N GLU A 156 5.22 14.30 -2.23
CA GLU A 156 6.53 14.29 -1.57
C GLU A 156 6.46 14.50 -0.05
N PRO A 157 5.72 15.50 0.49
CA PRO A 157 5.65 15.73 1.93
C PRO A 157 5.06 14.56 2.73
N TYR A 158 4.23 13.72 2.09
CA TYR A 158 3.71 12.51 2.72
C TYR A 158 4.72 11.37 2.64
N VAL A 159 5.32 11.16 1.48
CA VAL A 159 6.30 10.09 1.24
C VAL A 159 7.54 10.24 2.13
N GLU A 160 8.01 11.46 2.37
CA GLU A 160 9.16 11.74 3.24
C GLU A 160 8.94 11.31 4.70
N GLN A 161 7.70 11.08 5.12
CA GLN A 161 7.38 10.62 6.47
C GLN A 161 7.50 9.09 6.62
N TYR A 162 7.60 8.33 5.53
CA TYR A 162 7.74 6.87 5.54
C TYR A 162 9.18 6.44 5.89
N ASP A 163 9.31 5.27 6.53
CA ASP A 163 10.63 4.72 6.90
C ASP A 163 11.33 4.05 5.71
N ALA A 164 10.56 3.61 4.72
CA ALA A 164 11.09 3.01 3.51
C ALA A 164 10.13 3.22 2.33
N SER A 165 10.71 3.28 1.13
CA SER A 165 10.01 3.25 -0.15
C SER A 165 10.48 2.04 -0.94
N VAL A 166 9.55 1.29 -1.52
CA VAL A 166 9.82 0.09 -2.33
C VAL A 166 9.21 0.30 -3.71
N PHE A 167 10.03 0.14 -4.76
CA PHE A 167 9.67 0.29 -6.17
C PHE A 167 9.67 -1.09 -6.86
#